data_AF-A0A9E6EZE1-F1
#
_entry.id   AF-A0A9E6EZE1-F1
#
_cell.length_a   1.000
_cell.length_b   1.000
_cell.length_c   1.000
_cell.angle_alpha   90.00
_cell.angle_beta   90.00
_cell.angle_gamma   90.00
#
_symmetry.space_group_name_H-M   'P 1'
#
loop_
_entity.id
_entity.type
_entity.pdbx_description
1 polymer ?
#
loop_
_entity_poly.entity_id
_entity_poly.type
_entity_poly.pdbx_seq_one_letter_code
_entity_poly.pdbx_strand_id
1 'polypeptide(L)'
;MKHLSVKACAKINLGLLITSRRDDGYHTLETIFAPIDWFDTLEFSESDSISMECTNLDLPVDDSNLCIRAAKALQAHAGVN
;
A
#
# COMPACT_ATOMS: atom_id res chain seq x y z
N MET A 1 22.58 7.42 -10.29
CA MET A 1 21.35 6.63 -10.17
C MET A 1 20.35 7.46 -9.38
N LYS A 2 19.13 7.66 -9.88
CA LYS A 2 18.09 8.33 -9.11
C LYS A 2 17.55 7.34 -8.08
N HIS A 3 17.61 7.72 -6.82
CA HIS A 3 17.10 6.96 -5.70
C HIS A 3 16.06 7.82 -5.00
N LEU A 4 14.86 7.29 -4.82
CA LEU A 4 13.75 7.95 -4.15
C LEU A 4 13.43 7.17 -2.88
N SER A 5 13.41 7.87 -1.74
CA SER A 5 13.00 7.30 -0.45
C SER A 5 11.82 8.10 0.08
N VAL A 6 10.76 7.42 0.49
CA VAL A 6 9.53 8.03 1.01
C VAL A 6 9.04 7.29 2.26
N LYS A 7 8.38 8.03 3.16
CA LYS A 7 7.73 7.47 4.35
C LYS A 7 6.30 7.04 4.03
N ALA A 8 5.94 5.81 4.40
CA ALA A 8 4.56 5.31 4.37
C ALA A 8 4.00 5.26 5.80
N CYS A 9 3.36 6.34 6.24
CA CYS A 9 2.81 6.46 7.59
C CYS A 9 1.67 5.48 7.85
N ALA A 10 1.74 4.82 9.01
CA ALA A 10 0.63 4.08 9.58
C ALA A 10 -0.50 5.04 9.99
N LYS A 11 -1.68 4.46 10.20
CA LYS A 11 -2.84 5.16 10.75
C LYS A 11 -3.39 4.42 11.97
N ILE A 12 -4.12 5.16 12.78
CA ILE A 12 -5.05 4.62 13.77
C ILE A 12 -6.47 5.08 13.45
N ASN A 13 -7.46 4.29 13.88
CA ASN A 13 -8.85 4.74 13.86
C ASN A 13 -9.17 5.30 15.25
N LEU A 14 -9.46 6.60 15.37
CA LEU A 14 -9.84 7.22 16.65
C LEU A 14 -11.27 6.85 17.08
N GLY A 15 -12.06 6.38 16.12
CA GLY A 15 -13.37 5.77 16.32
C GLY A 15 -13.71 4.97 15.07
N LEU A 16 -14.46 3.88 15.23
CA LEU A 16 -14.95 3.05 14.13
C LEU A 16 -16.37 2.62 14.44
N LEU A 17 -17.31 3.03 13.60
CA LEU A 17 -18.71 2.68 13.66
C LEU A 17 -19.10 1.90 12.40
N ILE A 18 -19.70 0.73 12.59
CA ILE A 18 -20.29 -0.05 11.50
C ILE A 18 -21.75 0.40 11.37
N THR A 19 -22.11 1.01 10.24
CA THR A 19 -23.46 1.56 10.04
C THR A 19 -24.41 0.58 9.34
N SER A 20 -23.88 -0.29 8.46
CA SER A 20 -24.66 -1.32 7.78
C SER A 20 -23.76 -2.41 7.19
N ARG A 21 -24.35 -3.58 6.94
CA ARG A 21 -23.76 -4.60 6.06
C ARG A 21 -24.20 -4.34 4.62
N ARG A 22 -23.28 -4.51 3.68
CA ARG A 22 -23.49 -4.34 2.24
C ARG A 22 -23.77 -5.69 1.56
N ASP A 23 -24.39 -5.64 0.39
CA ASP A 23 -24.73 -6.83 -0.40
C ASP A 23 -23.49 -7.52 -1.00
N ASP A 24 -22.38 -6.80 -1.14
CA ASP A 24 -21.08 -7.33 -1.60
C ASP A 24 -20.29 -8.05 -0.49
N GLY A 25 -20.87 -8.23 0.69
CA GLY A 25 -20.25 -8.91 1.83
C GLY A 25 -19.37 -7.99 2.70
N TYR A 26 -19.16 -6.73 2.32
CA TYR A 26 -18.45 -5.74 3.13
C TYR A 26 -19.39 -4.98 4.08
N HIS A 27 -18.85 -4.01 4.81
CA HIS A 27 -19.59 -3.15 5.75
C HIS A 27 -19.39 -1.68 5.39
N THR A 28 -20.46 -0.89 5.55
CA THR A 28 -20.36 0.57 5.52
C THR A 28 -19.84 1.05 6.87
N LEU A 29 -18.80 1.88 6.84
CA LEU A 29 -18.10 2.36 8.03
C LEU A 29 -18.13 3.88 8.12
N GLU A 30 -18.27 4.40 9.34
CA GLU A 30 -17.92 5.76 9.71
C GLU A 30 -16.71 5.70 10.64
N THR A 31 -15.65 6.45 10.34
CA THR A 31 -14.39 6.38 11.09
C THR A 31 -13.63 7.69 10.98
N ILE A 32 -12.84 8.01 12.00
CA ILE A 32 -11.85 9.10 11.96
C ILE A 32 -10.48 8.47 11.83
N PHE A 33 -9.85 8.63 10.66
CA PHE A 33 -8.48 8.21 10.43
C PHE A 33 -7.49 9.25 10.95
N ALA A 34 -6.56 8.83 11.79
CA ALA A 34 -5.46 9.67 12.24
C ALA A 34 -4.13 9.04 11.77
N PRO A 35 -3.42 9.65 10.80
CA PRO A 35 -2.06 9.25 10.49
C PRO A 35 -1.15 9.54 11.68
N ILE A 36 -0.16 8.68 11.91
CA ILE A 36 0.84 8.84 12.97
C ILE A 36 2.24 8.80 12.36
N ASP A 37 3.22 9.41 13.03
CA ASP A 37 4.63 9.40 12.58
C ASP A 37 5.34 8.07 12.92
N TRP A 38 4.61 6.97 12.76
CA TRP A 38 5.16 5.62 12.73
C TRP A 38 4.95 5.08 11.32
N PHE A 39 6.02 4.69 10.65
CA PHE A 39 6.00 4.48 9.20
C PHE A 39 6.95 3.38 8.76
N ASP A 40 6.64 2.79 7.62
CA ASP A 40 7.60 2.05 6.82
C ASP A 40 8.39 3.01 5.93
N THR A 41 9.61 2.63 5.54
CA THR A 41 10.39 3.34 4.53
C THR A 41 10.31 2.57 3.21
N LEU A 42 9.86 3.25 2.15
CA LEU A 42 9.86 2.70 0.80
C LEU A 42 11.00 3.31 0.00
N GLU A 43 11.87 2.46 -0.51
CA GLU A 43 13.02 2.84 -1.33
C GLU A 43 12.83 2.37 -2.77
N PHE A 44 13.08 3.26 -3.72
CA PHE A 44 12.88 3.01 -5.14
C PHE A 44 14.16 3.32 -5.92
N SER A 45 14.50 2.41 -6.83
CA SER A 45 15.54 2.58 -7.83
C SER A 45 15.01 2.20 -9.21
N GLU A 46 15.57 2.80 -10.25
CA GLU A 46 15.26 2.44 -11.64
C GLU A 46 15.65 0.97 -11.91
N SER A 47 14.79 0.25 -12.63
CA SER A 47 14.95 -1.17 -12.98
C SER A 47 14.14 -1.46 -14.24
N ASP A 48 14.55 -2.47 -15.02
CA ASP A 48 13.84 -2.94 -16.21
C ASP A 48 12.57 -3.75 -15.87
N SER A 49 12.44 -4.18 -14.61
CA SER A 49 11.30 -4.95 -14.14
C SER A 49 10.85 -4.52 -12.74
N ILE A 50 9.53 -4.62 -12.49
CA ILE A 50 8.95 -4.43 -11.16
C ILE A 50 9.30 -5.63 -10.29
N SER A 51 10.05 -5.39 -9.24
CA SER A 51 10.38 -6.33 -8.17
C SER A 51 10.41 -5.61 -6.83
N MET A 52 10.31 -6.34 -5.73
CA MET A 52 10.48 -5.78 -4.40
C MET A 52 11.30 -6.70 -3.51
N GLU A 53 11.94 -6.09 -2.52
CA GLU A 53 12.50 -6.76 -1.37
C GLU A 53 11.85 -6.17 -0.12
N CYS A 54 11.80 -6.94 0.96
CA CYS A 54 11.28 -6.48 2.23
C CYS A 54 12.17 -6.98 3.36
N THR A 55 12.48 -6.09 4.31
CA THR A 55 13.22 -6.47 5.52
C THR A 55 12.41 -7.39 6.43
N ASN A 56 11.08 -7.36 6.33
CA ASN A 56 10.20 -8.30 6.99
C ASN A 56 9.94 -9.52 6.09
N LEU A 57 10.55 -10.65 6.46
CA LEU A 57 10.50 -11.90 5.69
C LEU A 57 9.14 -12.61 5.72
N ASP A 58 8.24 -12.22 6.63
CA ASP A 58 6.89 -12.79 6.71
C ASP A 58 5.95 -12.19 5.65
N LEU A 59 6.35 -11.09 5.00
CA LEU A 59 5.56 -10.45 3.95
C LEU A 59 5.90 -11.04 2.58
N PRO A 60 4.90 -11.35 1.74
CA PRO A 60 5.16 -11.79 0.38
C PRO A 60 5.83 -10.66 -0.40
N VAL A 61 6.74 -11.01 -1.29
CA VAL A 61 7.40 -10.07 -2.23
C VAL A 61 6.98 -10.34 -3.68
N ASP A 62 5.95 -11.14 -3.87
CA ASP A 62 5.38 -11.52 -5.15
C ASP A 62 4.11 -10.69 -5.49
N ASP A 63 3.38 -11.13 -6.51
CA ASP A 63 2.18 -10.47 -7.03
C ASP A 63 0.99 -10.44 -6.05
N SER A 64 1.06 -11.15 -4.92
CA SER A 64 0.06 -11.04 -3.85
C SER A 64 0.25 -9.77 -3.01
N ASN A 65 1.46 -9.18 -2.99
CA ASN A 65 1.75 -7.97 -2.23
C ASN A 65 1.07 -6.74 -2.85
N LEU A 66 0.43 -5.92 -2.02
CA LEU A 66 -0.27 -4.71 -2.45
C LEU A 66 0.67 -3.68 -3.10
N CYS A 67 1.94 -3.60 -2.70
CA CYS A 67 2.93 -2.71 -3.31
C CYS A 67 3.22 -3.11 -4.77
N ILE A 68 3.43 -4.41 -5.04
CA ILE A 68 3.64 -4.92 -6.41
C ILE A 68 2.39 -4.71 -7.25
N ARG A 69 1.20 -5.00 -6.69
CA ARG A 69 -0.07 -4.78 -7.37
C ARG A 69 -0.28 -3.31 -7.72
N ALA A 70 0.07 -2.39 -6.82
CA ALA A 70 -0.02 -0.94 -7.05
C ALA A 70 0.96 -0.49 -8.15
N ALA A 71 2.21 -0.96 -8.13
CA ALA A 71 3.20 -0.64 -9.14
C ALA A 71 2.77 -1.12 -10.55
N LYS A 72 2.26 -2.35 -10.66
CA LYS A 72 1.73 -2.90 -11.92
C LYS A 72 0.48 -2.16 -12.40
N ALA A 73 -0.43 -1.79 -11.49
CA ALA A 73 -1.60 -0.99 -11.84
C ALA A 73 -1.21 0.40 -12.35
N LEU A 74 -0.19 1.03 -11.74
CA LEU A 74 0.33 2.32 -12.18
C LEU A 74 1.02 2.22 -13.54
N GLN A 75 1.84 1.19 -13.76
CA GLN A 75 2.47 0.87 -15.04
C GLN A 75 1.42 0.76 -16.16
N ALA A 76 0.38 -0.06 -15.93
CA ALA A 76 -0.73 -0.24 -16.86
C ALA A 76 -1.50 1.06 -17.11
N HIS A 77 -1.77 1.85 -16.06
CA HIS A 77 -2.47 3.14 -16.18
C HIS A 77 -1.66 4.19 -16.95
N ALA A 78 -0.34 4.21 -16.79
CA ALA A 78 0.55 5.13 -17.47
C ALA A 78 0.87 4.73 -18.93
N GLY A 79 0.50 3.50 -19.34
CA GLY A 79 0.74 3.00 -20.69
C GLY A 79 2.21 2.70 -20.98
N VAL A 80 2.99 2.43 -19.93
CA VAL A 80 4.40 2.01 -20.05
C VAL A 80 4.46 0.50 -19.82
N ASN A 81 5.20 -0.23 -20.65
CA ASN A 81 5.41 -1.68 -20.51
C ASN A 81 6.80 -1.94 -19.96
#